data_AF-R9A4C5-F1
#
_entry.id   AF-R9A4C5-F1
#
_cell.length_a   1.000
_cell.length_b   1.000
_cell.length_c   1.000
_cell.angle_alpha   90.00
_cell.angle_beta   90.00
_cell.angle_gamma   90.00
#
_symmetry.space_group_name_H-M   'P 1'
#
loop_
_entity.id
_entity.type
_entity.pdbx_description
1 polymer ?
#
loop_
_entity_poly.entity_id
_entity_poly.type
_entity_poly.pdbx_seq_one_letter_code
_entity_poly.pdbx_strand_id
1 'polypeptide(L)'
;MIYSKTFFTLQNLSLLLGLALFSFPLEAQTKTEEPKPIIIETNTEIVSDFLWRGNSFAGEGQSRRNGAAYQSFTYAPALQPSINVWSPEKKFQFSLFGNFQLTNRGDRDSDRRLFQSSPGGVGPSYLGEEAKFYDPYSQDPCVRSLHDRLSTGSEGSNPCQGYSPNQGFGPKNEPNGNKRADGMFFSMSYHFDPSQFGDFAVGIWFYNTFQKTPNSLFNPNTQKQNLYASGGPNNTFNANNPDAISRLVWHEYFLHWKLPFLKMVKPTISYYTQYSTENGGLFAGKNYLSLSGSYTFREDQFFRIMPHFNLGYAMGNNAVDNRNGIQDITTSTSFFFGDFFIKFAHIFRPDLYLWDTNHYYGYAGGDPNKAHWNRSSEDGKVTNPSRIYGAYNTSILNSIEQVNTGNSLGDSIVKTWLRETYTLQKIPSHLFYVSLGYSKVF
;
A
#
# COMPACT_ATOMS: atom_id res chain seq x y z
N MET A 1 -82.95 8.96 31.97
CA MET A 1 -82.29 7.89 32.73
C MET A 1 -81.68 6.92 31.72
N ILE A 2 -80.36 6.70 31.79
CA ILE A 2 -79.63 5.47 31.37
C ILE A 2 -79.71 5.12 29.86
N TYR A 3 -78.68 4.85 29.06
CA TYR A 3 -77.21 4.70 29.14
C TYR A 3 -76.73 4.80 27.67
N SER A 4 -75.61 5.46 27.38
CA SER A 4 -74.98 5.44 26.04
C SER A 4 -73.70 4.60 26.07
N LYS A 5 -73.67 3.57 25.21
CA LYS A 5 -72.47 2.82 24.82
C LYS A 5 -71.75 3.55 23.68
N THR A 6 -70.41 3.51 23.71
CA THR A 6 -69.46 3.11 22.63
C THR A 6 -68.08 3.66 23.01
N PHE A 7 -67.21 2.86 23.63
CA PHE A 7 -66.14 2.06 22.99
C PHE A 7 -65.21 2.86 22.07
N PHE A 8 -64.07 3.26 22.64
CA PHE A 8 -62.85 3.63 21.94
C PHE A 8 -61.68 2.88 22.58
N THR A 9 -60.81 2.33 21.73
CA THR A 9 -59.36 2.07 21.91
C THR A 9 -58.87 1.18 23.05
N LEU A 10 -58.20 0.07 22.72
CA LEU A 10 -56.74 0.04 22.49
C LEU A 10 -56.31 -1.41 22.14
N GLN A 11 -55.95 -1.67 20.89
CA GLN A 11 -55.09 -2.80 20.53
C GLN A 11 -53.65 -2.38 20.83
N ASN A 12 -53.01 -3.01 21.82
CA ASN A 12 -51.55 -3.19 21.94
C ASN A 12 -51.25 -3.78 23.33
N LEU A 13 -51.44 -5.09 23.51
CA LEU A 13 -50.89 -5.80 24.67
C LEU A 13 -50.78 -7.30 24.36
N SER A 14 -49.86 -7.67 23.48
CA SER A 14 -49.60 -9.10 23.16
C SER A 14 -48.12 -9.43 22.99
N LEU A 15 -47.21 -8.60 23.51
CA LEU A 15 -45.75 -8.81 23.35
C LEU A 15 -44.96 -8.88 24.67
N LEU A 16 -45.63 -9.09 25.82
CA LEU A 16 -44.99 -9.06 27.15
C LEU A 16 -45.24 -10.30 28.02
N LEU A 17 -45.76 -11.39 27.45
CA LEU A 17 -45.93 -12.67 28.17
C LEU A 17 -44.94 -13.78 27.73
N GLY A 18 -44.04 -13.52 26.79
CA GLY A 18 -43.09 -14.52 26.26
C GLY A 18 -41.73 -14.59 26.98
N LEU A 19 -41.45 -13.72 27.95
CA LEU A 19 -40.11 -13.54 28.53
C LEU A 19 -39.97 -14.00 30.00
N ALA A 20 -40.96 -14.69 30.58
CA ALA A 20 -40.98 -15.02 32.01
C ALA A 20 -41.07 -16.53 32.33
N LEU A 21 -40.69 -17.44 31.42
CA LEU A 21 -40.77 -18.89 31.65
C LEU A 21 -39.47 -19.69 31.40
N PHE A 22 -38.32 -19.03 31.27
CA PHE A 22 -37.01 -19.72 31.23
C PHE A 22 -36.04 -19.15 32.27
N SER A 23 -36.43 -19.27 33.54
CA SER A 23 -35.51 -19.09 34.67
C SER A 23 -35.14 -20.47 35.21
N PHE A 24 -34.22 -21.16 34.54
CA PHE A 24 -33.50 -22.27 35.18
C PHE A 24 -32.40 -21.67 36.06
N PRO A 25 -32.28 -22.05 37.34
CA PRO A 25 -31.11 -21.68 38.13
C PRO A 25 -29.91 -22.45 37.57
N LEU A 26 -29.03 -21.75 36.86
CA LEU A 26 -27.71 -22.26 36.50
C LEU A 26 -26.87 -22.20 37.78
N GLU A 27 -26.93 -23.26 38.57
CA GLU A 27 -26.02 -23.48 39.69
C GLU A 27 -24.64 -23.81 39.08
N ALA A 28 -23.85 -22.77 38.81
CA ALA A 28 -22.48 -22.90 38.36
C ALA A 28 -21.65 -23.47 39.52
N GLN A 29 -21.46 -24.79 39.53
CA GLN A 29 -20.38 -25.40 40.30
C GLN A 29 -19.08 -24.80 39.78
N THR A 30 -18.42 -23.98 40.61
CA THR A 30 -17.05 -23.53 40.38
C THR A 30 -16.15 -24.75 40.51
N LYS A 31 -16.01 -25.48 39.41
CA LYS A 31 -14.89 -26.39 39.22
C LYS A 31 -13.65 -25.50 39.25
N THR A 32 -12.80 -25.68 40.26
CA THR A 32 -11.48 -25.05 40.31
C THR A 32 -10.68 -25.63 39.15
N GLU A 33 -10.82 -25.06 37.96
CA GLU A 33 -9.97 -25.38 36.83
C GLU A 33 -8.59 -24.83 37.15
N GLU A 34 -7.57 -25.69 37.10
CA GLU A 34 -6.18 -25.23 37.13
C GLU A 34 -5.98 -24.15 36.06
N PRO A 35 -5.27 -23.05 36.38
CA PRO A 35 -5.06 -21.97 35.43
C PRO A 35 -4.33 -22.52 34.21
N LYS A 36 -5.04 -22.63 33.08
CA LYS A 36 -4.47 -23.02 31.80
C LYS A 36 -3.37 -22.00 31.44
N PRO A 37 -2.20 -22.44 30.93
CA PRO A 37 -1.12 -21.52 30.61
C PRO A 37 -1.49 -20.62 29.42
N ILE A 38 -0.96 -19.40 29.43
CA ILE A 38 -0.97 -18.50 28.27
C ILE A 38 -0.08 -19.14 27.18
N ILE A 39 -0.52 -19.08 25.93
CA ILE A 39 0.26 -19.59 24.80
C ILE A 39 0.84 -18.42 24.03
N ILE A 40 2.15 -18.45 23.79
CA ILE A 40 2.85 -17.40 23.02
C ILE A 40 3.45 -18.03 21.77
N GLU A 41 3.01 -17.60 20.60
CA GLU A 41 3.56 -18.03 19.33
C GLU A 41 4.42 -16.90 18.76
N THR A 42 5.65 -17.21 18.40
CA THR A 42 6.55 -16.28 17.74
C THR A 42 6.90 -16.80 16.35
N ASN A 43 7.05 -15.87 15.41
CA ASN A 43 7.59 -16.12 14.09
C ASN A 43 8.48 -14.93 13.73
N THR A 44 9.68 -15.18 13.25
CA THR A 44 10.54 -14.13 12.71
C THR A 44 11.07 -14.59 11.37
N GLU A 45 10.82 -13.81 10.32
CA GLU A 45 11.34 -14.10 8.99
C GLU A 45 12.05 -12.91 8.36
N ILE A 46 13.01 -13.20 7.48
CA ILE A 46 13.55 -12.26 6.52
C ILE A 46 12.94 -12.59 5.17
N VAL A 47 12.28 -11.62 4.56
CA VAL A 47 11.63 -11.74 3.25
C VAL A 47 12.45 -10.99 2.20
N SER A 48 12.40 -11.42 0.93
CA SER A 48 13.01 -10.68 -0.18
C SER A 48 12.30 -9.36 -0.50
N ASP A 49 11.01 -9.27 -0.22
CA ASP A 49 10.17 -8.07 -0.23
C ASP A 49 8.92 -8.31 0.64
N PHE A 50 8.34 -7.25 1.20
CA PHE A 50 7.06 -7.36 1.89
C PHE A 50 5.93 -7.29 0.87
N LEU A 51 5.37 -8.46 0.56
CA LEU A 51 4.19 -8.60 -0.27
C LEU A 51 2.95 -8.88 0.59
N TRP A 52 1.90 -8.09 0.40
CA TRP A 52 0.64 -8.25 1.13
C TRP A 52 -0.56 -8.06 0.21
N ARG A 53 -1.36 -9.11 0.02
CA ARG A 53 -2.53 -9.14 -0.87
C ARG A 53 -2.19 -8.61 -2.28
N GLY A 54 -1.07 -9.07 -2.83
CA GLY A 54 -0.57 -8.58 -4.13
C GLY A 54 -0.01 -7.17 -4.15
N ASN A 55 0.16 -6.48 -3.02
CA ASN A 55 0.87 -5.20 -2.96
C ASN A 55 2.34 -5.41 -2.57
N SER A 56 3.28 -4.85 -3.33
CA SER A 56 4.66 -4.64 -2.86
C SER A 56 4.73 -3.37 -2.03
N PHE A 57 5.16 -3.49 -0.77
CA PHE A 57 5.26 -2.33 0.13
C PHE A 57 6.57 -1.56 -0.05
N ALA A 58 7.66 -2.23 -0.44
CA ALA A 58 8.98 -1.60 -0.58
C ALA A 58 9.60 -1.81 -1.95
N GLY A 59 9.54 -3.03 -2.50
CA GLY A 59 10.19 -3.41 -3.75
C GLY A 59 9.84 -2.55 -4.96
N GLU A 60 8.56 -2.45 -5.32
CA GLU A 60 8.12 -1.66 -6.48
C GLU A 60 8.41 -0.16 -6.28
N GLY A 61 8.20 0.35 -5.05
CA GLY A 61 8.60 1.71 -4.68
C GLY A 61 10.10 1.95 -4.82
N GLN A 62 10.93 0.95 -4.50
CA GLN A 62 12.38 0.99 -4.65
C GLN A 62 12.80 0.99 -6.11
N SER A 63 12.17 0.19 -6.98
CA SER A 63 12.42 0.25 -8.42
C SER A 63 12.15 1.64 -8.98
N ARG A 64 11.05 2.29 -8.56
CA ARG A 64 10.76 3.68 -8.93
C ARG A 64 11.86 4.64 -8.49
N ARG A 65 12.26 4.60 -7.21
CA ARG A 65 13.34 5.45 -6.66
C ARG A 65 14.67 5.23 -7.38
N ASN A 66 14.97 3.98 -7.68
CA ASN A 66 16.20 3.61 -8.35
C ASN A 66 16.14 3.84 -9.86
N GLY A 67 15.05 4.37 -10.43
CA GLY A 67 14.84 4.50 -11.88
C GLY A 67 15.08 3.17 -12.61
N ALA A 68 14.60 2.07 -12.03
CA ALA A 68 14.67 0.72 -12.58
C ALA A 68 13.27 0.28 -13.02
N ALA A 69 13.19 -0.58 -14.03
CA ALA A 69 11.94 -1.19 -14.44
C ALA A 69 11.32 -2.02 -13.29
N TYR A 70 9.99 -1.99 -13.16
CA TYR A 70 9.26 -2.95 -12.33
C TYR A 70 9.47 -4.38 -12.84
N GLN A 71 9.67 -5.33 -11.93
CA GLN A 71 9.99 -6.71 -12.22
C GLN A 71 9.14 -7.65 -11.36
N SER A 72 9.02 -8.90 -11.80
CA SER A 72 8.31 -9.96 -11.06
C SER A 72 9.00 -10.40 -9.77
N PHE A 73 10.31 -10.16 -9.63
CA PHE A 73 11.02 -10.42 -8.40
C PHE A 73 11.66 -9.10 -7.93
N THR A 74 11.21 -8.62 -6.79
CA THR A 74 11.74 -7.41 -6.16
C THR A 74 12.66 -7.80 -5.01
N TYR A 75 13.75 -7.04 -4.85
CA TYR A 75 14.69 -7.23 -3.76
C TYR A 75 14.79 -5.97 -2.91
N ALA A 76 13.92 -5.91 -1.89
CA ALA A 76 13.89 -4.92 -0.84
C ALA A 76 13.68 -5.67 0.49
N PRO A 77 14.72 -6.38 0.98
CA PRO A 77 14.52 -7.34 2.05
C PRO A 77 14.08 -6.66 3.34
N ALA A 78 13.21 -7.35 4.08
CA ALA A 78 12.63 -6.87 5.33
C ALA A 78 12.64 -7.95 6.41
N LEU A 79 12.87 -7.54 7.65
CA LEU A 79 12.66 -8.37 8.84
C LEU A 79 11.19 -8.25 9.27
N GLN A 80 10.56 -9.40 9.47
CA GLN A 80 9.15 -9.51 9.79
C GLN A 80 8.94 -10.37 11.06
N PRO A 81 9.08 -9.78 12.25
CA PRO A 81 8.78 -10.46 13.50
C PRO A 81 7.27 -10.43 13.76
N SER A 82 6.71 -11.52 14.26
CA SER A 82 5.34 -11.60 14.75
C SER A 82 5.28 -12.30 16.10
N ILE A 83 4.37 -11.83 16.95
CA ILE A 83 4.08 -12.42 18.25
C ILE A 83 2.56 -12.52 18.39
N ASN A 84 2.05 -13.72 18.59
CA ASN A 84 0.65 -13.97 18.97
C ASN A 84 0.61 -14.39 20.44
N VAL A 85 -0.21 -13.72 21.23
CA VAL A 85 -0.49 -14.08 22.63
C VAL A 85 -1.94 -14.50 22.72
N TRP A 86 -2.17 -15.73 23.19
CA TRP A 86 -3.49 -16.32 23.34
C TRP A 86 -3.90 -16.35 24.80
N SER A 87 -5.17 -16.03 25.07
CA SER A 87 -5.74 -16.29 26.38
C SER A 87 -5.71 -17.79 26.70
N PRO A 88 -5.70 -18.17 27.98
CA PRO A 88 -5.73 -19.58 28.41
C PRO A 88 -6.83 -20.43 27.75
N GLU A 89 -7.99 -19.81 27.50
CA GLU A 89 -9.14 -20.45 26.85
C GLU A 89 -9.09 -20.41 25.32
N LYS A 90 -8.04 -19.81 24.73
CA LYS A 90 -7.87 -19.56 23.30
C LYS A 90 -9.01 -18.75 22.66
N LYS A 91 -9.69 -17.94 23.48
CA LYS A 91 -10.80 -17.06 23.05
C LYS A 91 -10.33 -15.70 22.58
N PHE A 92 -9.35 -15.14 23.25
CA PHE A 92 -8.79 -13.84 22.89
C PHE A 92 -7.38 -14.04 22.35
N GLN A 93 -7.09 -13.37 21.25
CA GLN A 93 -5.76 -13.34 20.67
C GLN A 93 -5.33 -11.90 20.44
N PHE A 94 -4.14 -11.60 20.93
CA PHE A 94 -3.40 -10.38 20.64
C PHE A 94 -2.29 -10.71 19.65
N SER A 95 -2.10 -9.90 18.61
CA SER A 95 -0.98 -10.07 17.67
C SER A 95 -0.23 -8.78 17.45
N LEU A 96 1.08 -8.90 17.34
CA LEU A 96 1.98 -7.89 16.80
C LEU A 96 2.67 -8.48 15.58
N PHE A 97 2.76 -7.72 14.49
CA PHE A 97 3.54 -8.09 13.30
C PHE A 97 4.29 -6.88 12.77
N GLY A 98 5.61 -6.92 12.81
CA GLY A 98 6.48 -5.85 12.33
C GLY A 98 6.89 -6.05 10.88
N ASN A 99 7.23 -4.96 10.20
CA ASN A 99 7.89 -4.96 8.91
C ASN A 99 9.00 -3.92 8.94
N PHE A 100 10.27 -4.35 8.87
CA PHE A 100 11.43 -3.47 8.99
C PHE A 100 12.39 -3.68 7.82
N GLN A 101 12.55 -2.65 6.99
CA GLN A 101 13.36 -2.72 5.79
C GLN A 101 14.86 -2.77 6.12
N LEU A 102 15.58 -3.71 5.51
CA LEU A 102 17.00 -3.96 5.81
C LEU A 102 17.96 -3.20 4.88
N THR A 103 17.48 -2.71 3.73
CA THR A 103 18.32 -2.08 2.70
C THR A 103 17.78 -0.70 2.33
N ASN A 104 18.64 0.13 1.70
CA ASN A 104 18.29 1.44 1.16
C ASN A 104 17.51 2.33 2.15
N ARG A 105 17.92 2.30 3.43
CA ARG A 105 17.25 3.03 4.52
C ARG A 105 17.38 4.56 4.42
N GLY A 106 18.45 5.06 3.80
CA GLY A 106 18.74 6.48 3.63
C GLY A 106 17.92 7.17 2.53
N ASP A 107 17.89 8.50 2.57
CA ASP A 107 17.22 9.37 1.59
C ASP A 107 18.00 9.42 0.28
N ARG A 108 17.30 9.59 -0.85
CA ARG A 108 17.89 9.46 -2.17
C ARG A 108 17.21 10.36 -3.19
N ASP A 109 18.02 11.01 -4.02
CA ASP A 109 17.57 11.66 -5.27
C ASP A 109 16.94 10.62 -6.22
N SER A 110 15.63 10.69 -6.35
CA SER A 110 14.79 9.75 -7.10
C SER A 110 14.15 10.36 -8.34
N ASP A 111 14.07 11.70 -8.43
CA ASP A 111 13.66 12.38 -9.65
C ASP A 111 14.85 12.65 -10.59
N ARG A 112 16.08 12.41 -10.12
CA ARG A 112 17.33 12.46 -10.87
C ARG A 112 17.52 13.80 -11.56
N ARG A 113 17.06 14.89 -10.93
CA ARG A 113 17.22 16.25 -11.45
C ARG A 113 18.65 16.75 -11.22
N LEU A 114 19.28 17.27 -12.28
CA LEU A 114 20.61 17.88 -12.19
C LEU A 114 20.57 19.17 -11.38
N PHE A 115 19.51 19.96 -11.56
CA PHE A 115 19.28 21.19 -10.82
C PHE A 115 17.89 21.14 -10.23
N GLN A 116 17.79 21.26 -8.92
CA GLN A 116 16.54 21.50 -8.22
C GLN A 116 16.81 22.35 -6.97
N SER A 117 15.86 23.21 -6.61
CA SER A 117 15.97 24.14 -5.48
C SER A 117 15.55 23.51 -4.14
N SER A 118 14.69 22.50 -4.19
CA SER A 118 14.23 21.69 -3.06
C SER A 118 14.00 20.25 -3.52
N PRO A 119 13.96 19.26 -2.62
CA PRO A 119 13.62 17.89 -3.00
C PRO A 119 12.27 17.81 -3.74
N GLY A 120 12.22 17.12 -4.88
CA GLY A 120 11.06 17.09 -5.78
C GLY A 120 10.72 18.44 -6.43
N GLY A 121 11.64 19.40 -6.37
CA GLY A 121 11.48 20.75 -6.90
C GLY A 121 11.58 20.81 -8.43
N VAL A 122 11.30 21.97 -9.00
CA VAL A 122 11.41 22.16 -10.45
C VAL A 122 12.87 22.13 -10.91
N GLY A 123 13.07 21.58 -12.11
CA GLY A 123 14.35 21.62 -12.80
C GLY A 123 14.68 20.38 -13.65
N PRO A 124 15.68 20.48 -14.52
CA PRO A 124 15.94 19.51 -15.58
C PRO A 124 16.65 18.26 -15.05
N SER A 125 16.33 17.11 -15.64
CA SER A 125 17.02 15.83 -15.39
C SER A 125 18.26 15.65 -16.27
N TYR A 126 18.52 16.55 -17.22
CA TYR A 126 19.70 16.56 -18.08
C TYR A 126 19.99 17.97 -18.63
N LEU A 127 21.20 18.21 -19.14
CA LEU A 127 21.55 19.49 -19.78
C LEU A 127 20.96 19.59 -21.20
N GLY A 128 20.26 20.68 -21.50
CA GLY A 128 19.52 20.87 -22.76
C GLY A 128 18.09 20.32 -22.76
N GLU A 129 17.51 20.01 -21.60
CA GLU A 129 16.08 19.67 -21.50
C GLU A 129 15.21 20.85 -21.84
N GLU A 130 14.25 20.67 -22.75
CA GLU A 130 13.29 21.74 -22.99
C GLU A 130 12.47 22.00 -21.72
N ALA A 131 12.30 23.27 -21.36
CA ALA A 131 11.60 23.70 -20.15
C ALA A 131 10.23 23.02 -19.95
N LYS A 132 9.50 22.80 -21.06
CA LYS A 132 8.18 22.15 -21.08
C LYS A 132 8.18 20.73 -20.50
N PHE A 133 9.32 20.04 -20.47
CA PHE A 133 9.41 18.65 -19.99
C PHE A 133 9.65 18.53 -18.51
N TYR A 134 10.15 19.55 -17.81
CA TYR A 134 10.47 19.45 -16.38
C TYR A 134 9.79 20.48 -15.49
N ASP A 135 9.18 21.51 -16.07
CA ASP A 135 8.25 22.37 -15.36
C ASP A 135 7.27 23.09 -16.33
N PRO A 136 5.99 22.69 -16.32
CA PRO A 136 4.95 23.26 -17.17
C PRO A 136 4.17 24.45 -16.55
N TYR A 137 4.47 24.90 -15.32
CA TYR A 137 3.65 25.92 -14.63
C TYR A 137 4.42 27.12 -14.09
N SER A 138 5.64 26.96 -13.58
CA SER A 138 6.43 28.08 -13.07
C SER A 138 7.89 27.69 -12.77
N GLN A 139 8.81 28.26 -13.55
CA GLN A 139 10.24 27.95 -13.44
C GLN A 139 10.84 28.70 -12.27
N ASP A 140 11.65 28.01 -11.46
CA ASP A 140 12.59 28.69 -10.58
C ASP A 140 13.56 29.49 -11.46
N PRO A 141 13.57 30.84 -11.37
CA PRO A 141 14.36 31.67 -12.29
C PRO A 141 15.87 31.38 -12.22
N CYS A 142 16.36 30.90 -11.08
CA CYS A 142 17.76 30.52 -10.92
C CYS A 142 18.06 29.19 -11.62
N VAL A 143 17.23 28.17 -11.40
CA VAL A 143 17.38 26.86 -12.06
C VAL A 143 17.34 27.01 -13.57
N ARG A 144 16.40 27.82 -14.09
CA ARG A 144 16.29 28.12 -15.51
C ARG A 144 17.51 28.85 -16.05
N SER A 145 17.94 29.94 -15.39
CA SER A 145 19.11 30.70 -15.82
C SER A 145 20.37 29.83 -15.87
N LEU A 146 20.62 29.01 -14.84
CA LEU A 146 21.74 28.08 -14.83
C LEU A 146 21.67 27.07 -15.97
N HIS A 147 20.48 26.51 -16.22
CA HIS A 147 20.28 25.59 -17.33
C HIS A 147 20.57 26.24 -18.68
N ASP A 148 19.99 27.40 -18.95
CA ASP A 148 20.14 28.14 -20.21
C ASP A 148 21.60 28.54 -20.44
N ARG A 149 22.31 28.98 -19.40
CA ARG A 149 23.74 29.35 -19.50
C ARG A 149 24.62 28.15 -19.83
N LEU A 150 24.37 27.00 -19.19
CA LEU A 150 25.14 25.77 -19.44
C LEU A 150 24.78 25.11 -20.76
N SER A 151 23.53 25.23 -21.22
CA SER A 151 23.07 24.61 -22.46
C SER A 151 23.38 25.45 -23.70
N THR A 152 23.34 26.79 -23.60
CA THR A 152 23.52 27.71 -24.74
C THR A 152 24.79 28.55 -24.70
N GLY A 153 25.53 28.54 -23.58
CA GLY A 153 26.71 29.40 -23.40
C GLY A 153 26.40 30.89 -23.23
N SER A 154 25.14 31.24 -22.98
CA SER A 154 24.68 32.63 -22.79
C SER A 154 25.30 33.28 -21.54
N GLU A 155 25.73 34.55 -21.65
CA GLU A 155 26.25 35.37 -20.54
C GLU A 155 25.17 36.30 -19.94
N GLY A 156 23.97 35.78 -19.69
CA GLY A 156 22.90 36.52 -19.02
C GLY A 156 23.20 36.86 -17.54
N SER A 157 22.42 37.79 -16.96
CA SER A 157 22.51 38.15 -15.54
C SER A 157 22.33 36.90 -14.65
N ASN A 158 23.02 36.88 -13.50
CA ASN A 158 22.99 35.74 -12.56
C ASN A 158 21.92 35.98 -11.46
N PRO A 159 20.68 35.51 -11.62
CA PRO A 159 19.65 35.62 -10.57
C PRO A 159 19.98 34.78 -9.33
N CYS A 160 21.03 33.94 -9.38
CA CYS A 160 21.45 33.09 -8.27
C CYS A 160 22.49 33.75 -7.33
N GLN A 161 22.72 35.07 -7.44
CA GLN A 161 23.66 35.78 -6.57
C GLN A 161 23.35 35.51 -5.08
N GLY A 162 24.23 34.74 -4.41
CA GLY A 162 24.11 34.37 -2.99
C GLY A 162 23.95 32.87 -2.72
N TYR A 163 23.71 32.04 -3.75
CA TYR A 163 23.52 30.60 -3.59
C TYR A 163 24.69 29.83 -4.24
N SER A 164 25.47 29.10 -3.44
CA SER A 164 26.53 28.25 -3.99
C SER A 164 25.96 26.93 -4.56
N PRO A 165 26.58 26.34 -5.59
CA PRO A 165 26.26 24.98 -6.04
C PRO A 165 26.29 24.02 -4.85
N ASN A 166 25.26 23.19 -4.70
CA ASN A 166 25.03 22.28 -3.56
C ASN A 166 24.62 22.92 -2.21
N GLN A 167 24.66 24.24 -2.03
CA GLN A 167 24.03 24.90 -0.87
C GLN A 167 22.67 25.53 -1.20
N GLY A 168 22.42 25.86 -2.48
CA GLY A 168 21.11 26.31 -2.97
C GLY A 168 20.48 25.33 -3.96
N PHE A 169 21.17 25.05 -5.06
CA PHE A 169 20.64 24.32 -6.22
C PHE A 169 21.58 23.19 -6.63
N GLY A 170 21.01 22.06 -7.07
CA GLY A 170 21.74 20.84 -7.45
C GLY A 170 20.87 19.61 -7.19
N PRO A 171 21.41 18.38 -7.34
CA PRO A 171 20.71 17.17 -6.94
C PRO A 171 20.29 17.24 -5.46
N LYS A 172 19.03 16.91 -5.15
CA LYS A 172 18.51 16.89 -3.78
C LYS A 172 18.03 15.48 -3.46
N ASN A 173 18.31 15.03 -2.24
CA ASN A 173 17.76 13.78 -1.76
C ASN A 173 16.33 14.00 -1.27
N GLU A 174 15.36 13.27 -1.83
CA GLU A 174 14.01 13.26 -1.28
C GLU A 174 13.94 12.37 -0.02
N PRO A 175 13.08 12.73 0.95
CA PRO A 175 12.84 11.94 2.15
C PRO A 175 12.03 10.68 1.82
N ASN A 176 12.61 9.74 1.06
CA ASN A 176 11.89 8.62 0.49
C ASN A 176 12.59 7.25 0.69
N GLY A 177 13.64 7.19 1.51
CA GLY A 177 14.32 5.95 1.87
C GLY A 177 13.40 4.87 2.47
N ASN A 178 13.82 3.61 2.37
CA ASN A 178 13.02 2.45 2.78
C ASN A 178 12.66 2.43 4.26
N LYS A 179 13.38 3.15 5.14
CA LYS A 179 13.03 3.29 6.57
C LYS A 179 11.59 3.78 6.81
N ARG A 180 10.98 4.44 5.82
CA ARG A 180 9.61 4.97 5.90
C ARG A 180 8.55 3.93 5.56
N ALA A 181 8.94 2.80 5.00
CA ALA A 181 8.10 1.62 4.87
C ALA A 181 8.16 0.73 6.11
N ASP A 182 9.00 1.08 7.12
CA ASP A 182 8.97 0.42 8.41
C ASP A 182 7.63 0.67 9.09
N GLY A 183 7.02 -0.38 9.61
CA GLY A 183 5.74 -0.29 10.29
C GLY A 183 5.45 -1.51 11.13
N MET A 184 4.35 -1.44 11.85
CA MET A 184 3.89 -2.51 12.71
C MET A 184 2.38 -2.60 12.66
N PHE A 185 1.92 -3.83 12.55
CA PHE A 185 0.56 -4.27 12.70
C PHE A 185 0.33 -4.67 14.15
N PHE A 186 -0.81 -4.25 14.67
CA PHE A 186 -1.35 -4.64 15.94
C PHE A 186 -2.75 -5.19 15.69
N SER A 187 -3.08 -6.33 16.29
CA SER A 187 -4.42 -6.89 16.21
C SER A 187 -4.96 -7.40 17.52
N MET A 188 -6.27 -7.27 17.67
CA MET A 188 -7.04 -7.94 18.70
C MET A 188 -8.14 -8.75 18.02
N SER A 189 -8.33 -9.99 18.46
CA SER A 189 -9.38 -10.85 17.93
C SER A 189 -10.01 -11.73 18.98
N TYR A 190 -11.27 -12.05 18.72
CA TYR A 190 -12.09 -12.95 19.51
C TYR A 190 -12.48 -14.16 18.66
N HIS A 191 -12.27 -15.34 19.22
CA HIS A 191 -12.56 -16.64 18.61
C HIS A 191 -13.79 -17.23 19.31
N PHE A 192 -14.85 -17.44 18.55
CA PHE A 192 -16.10 -18.00 19.07
C PHE A 192 -15.94 -19.49 19.40
N ASP A 193 -16.89 -20.04 20.17
CA ASP A 193 -16.97 -21.49 20.32
C ASP A 193 -17.20 -22.16 18.97
N PRO A 194 -16.54 -23.31 18.71
CA PRO A 194 -16.78 -24.10 17.53
C PRO A 194 -18.28 -24.39 17.37
N SER A 195 -18.80 -24.13 16.18
CA SER A 195 -20.21 -24.36 15.86
C SER A 195 -20.36 -25.43 14.77
N GLN A 196 -21.58 -25.93 14.57
CA GLN A 196 -21.87 -26.82 13.43
C GLN A 196 -21.59 -26.14 12.08
N PHE A 197 -21.58 -24.81 12.03
CA PHE A 197 -21.31 -24.02 10.85
C PHE A 197 -19.83 -23.71 10.66
N GLY A 198 -18.95 -24.17 11.56
CA GLY A 198 -17.52 -23.90 11.53
C GLY A 198 -17.06 -22.99 12.66
N ASP A 199 -15.81 -22.55 12.55
CA ASP A 199 -15.16 -21.69 13.55
C ASP A 199 -15.15 -20.24 13.04
N PHE A 200 -15.60 -19.32 13.89
CA PHE A 200 -15.63 -17.91 13.59
C PHE A 200 -14.62 -17.16 14.44
N ALA A 201 -13.95 -16.19 13.83
CA ALA A 201 -13.16 -15.21 14.55
C ALA A 201 -13.46 -13.81 14.01
N VAL A 202 -13.53 -12.83 14.91
CA VAL A 202 -13.68 -11.42 14.54
C VAL A 202 -12.58 -10.62 15.19
N GLY A 203 -12.19 -9.53 14.57
CA GLY A 203 -11.18 -8.68 15.16
C GLY A 203 -10.97 -7.37 14.41
N ILE A 204 -9.94 -6.67 14.87
CA ILE A 204 -9.50 -5.41 14.30
C ILE A 204 -7.98 -5.42 14.12
N TRP A 205 -7.52 -4.87 13.00
CA TRP A 205 -6.12 -4.68 12.63
C TRP A 205 -5.80 -3.19 12.57
N PHE A 206 -4.64 -2.83 13.08
CA PHE A 206 -4.08 -1.49 13.04
C PHE A 206 -2.68 -1.57 12.46
N TYR A 207 -2.45 -1.06 11.26
CA TYR A 207 -1.10 -0.85 10.75
C TYR A 207 -0.68 0.59 10.95
N ASN A 208 0.53 0.78 11.45
CA ASN A 208 1.14 2.11 11.59
C ASN A 208 2.56 2.07 11.03
N THR A 209 2.88 2.96 10.08
CA THR A 209 4.27 3.22 9.69
C THR A 209 4.95 4.16 10.67
N PHE A 210 6.21 3.90 11.01
CA PHE A 210 6.91 4.65 12.06
C PHE A 210 7.45 6.02 11.61
N GLN A 211 7.86 6.18 10.35
CA GLN A 211 8.72 7.31 9.94
C GLN A 211 8.29 8.05 8.65
N LYS A 212 6.99 8.17 8.35
CA LYS A 212 6.57 8.71 7.05
C LYS A 212 6.81 10.21 6.79
N THR A 213 7.19 11.02 7.79
CA THR A 213 7.80 12.34 7.58
C THR A 213 8.61 12.78 8.82
N PRO A 214 9.77 13.45 8.70
CA PRO A 214 10.55 13.94 9.84
C PRO A 214 10.13 15.34 10.33
N ASN A 215 9.03 15.91 9.82
CA ASN A 215 8.85 17.35 9.96
C ASN A 215 8.02 17.83 11.16
N SER A 216 7.68 16.96 12.11
CA SER A 216 7.30 17.41 13.46
C SER A 216 8.44 18.13 14.21
N LEU A 217 9.52 18.50 13.50
CA LEU A 217 10.71 19.23 13.94
C LEU A 217 10.96 20.53 13.14
N PHE A 218 10.10 20.92 12.19
CA PHE A 218 10.23 22.20 11.45
C PHE A 218 9.23 23.26 11.93
N ASN A 219 9.66 24.52 11.90
CA ASN A 219 8.87 25.68 12.33
C ASN A 219 7.61 25.86 11.44
N PRO A 220 6.41 26.08 12.03
CA PRO A 220 5.12 26.27 11.32
C PRO A 220 5.12 27.32 10.19
N ASN A 221 6.11 28.21 10.14
CA ASN A 221 6.18 29.24 9.10
C ASN A 221 6.82 28.76 7.78
N THR A 222 7.27 27.49 7.70
CA THR A 222 7.95 26.92 6.52
C THR A 222 7.10 25.95 5.70
N GLN A 223 5.83 25.74 6.09
CA GLN A 223 4.91 24.84 5.41
C GLN A 223 4.31 25.52 4.17
N LYS A 224 4.43 24.92 2.99
CA LYS A 224 3.73 25.40 1.77
C LYS A 224 2.55 24.51 1.43
N GLN A 225 1.43 25.13 1.02
CA GLN A 225 0.26 24.44 0.48
C GLN A 225 0.63 23.63 -0.76
N ASN A 226 0.03 22.45 -0.91
CA ASN A 226 0.14 21.67 -2.14
C ASN A 226 -1.28 21.18 -2.49
N LEU A 227 -1.82 21.78 -3.55
CA LEU A 227 -3.18 21.59 -4.08
C LEU A 227 -3.41 20.19 -4.65
N TYR A 228 -2.38 19.34 -4.68
CA TYR A 228 -2.37 18.03 -5.34
C TYR A 228 -2.09 16.88 -4.36
N ALA A 229 -2.14 17.14 -3.06
CA ALA A 229 -2.33 16.08 -2.07
C ALA A 229 -3.63 15.35 -2.42
N SER A 230 -3.60 14.02 -2.53
CA SER A 230 -4.83 13.24 -2.67
C SER A 230 -5.81 13.69 -1.58
N GLY A 231 -7.01 14.13 -1.97
CA GLY A 231 -7.94 14.81 -1.08
C GLY A 231 -8.96 15.70 -1.79
N GLY A 232 -8.74 15.98 -3.08
CA GLY A 232 -9.63 16.80 -3.89
C GLY A 232 -9.41 18.31 -3.71
N PRO A 233 -10.17 19.14 -4.46
CA PRO A 233 -9.94 20.58 -4.59
C PRO A 233 -10.02 21.38 -3.28
N ASN A 234 -10.65 20.80 -2.25
CA ASN A 234 -10.83 21.42 -0.94
C ASN A 234 -9.80 20.96 0.11
N ASN A 235 -8.87 20.04 -0.23
CA ASN A 235 -7.81 19.63 0.66
C ASN A 235 -6.56 20.48 0.39
N THR A 236 -6.64 21.76 0.75
CA THR A 236 -5.56 22.75 0.64
C THR A 236 -4.39 22.51 1.60
N PHE A 237 -4.48 21.47 2.43
CA PHE A 237 -3.42 21.00 3.30
C PHE A 237 -3.01 19.59 2.86
N ASN A 238 -1.70 19.30 2.91
CA ASN A 238 -1.12 17.93 2.96
C ASN A 238 -0.29 17.41 1.79
N ALA A 239 0.31 18.24 0.94
CA ALA A 239 1.41 17.72 0.10
C ALA A 239 2.72 18.49 0.23
N ASN A 240 2.87 19.18 1.36
CA ASN A 240 4.13 19.44 2.06
C ASN A 240 3.84 19.82 3.53
N ASN A 241 2.79 19.26 4.14
CA ASN A 241 2.42 19.59 5.52
C ASN A 241 3.38 18.88 6.48
N PRO A 242 4.24 19.62 7.20
CA PRO A 242 5.10 19.08 8.23
C PRO A 242 4.37 18.70 9.53
N ASP A 243 3.09 19.07 9.66
CA ASP A 243 2.14 18.59 10.67
C ASP A 243 1.17 17.50 10.15
N ALA A 244 1.29 17.07 8.89
CA ALA A 244 0.60 15.87 8.45
C ALA A 244 1.28 14.67 9.07
N ILE A 245 0.62 14.09 10.07
CA ILE A 245 0.80 12.69 10.43
C ILE A 245 0.38 11.88 9.20
N SER A 246 1.23 11.76 8.17
CA SER A 246 1.02 10.78 7.12
C SER A 246 1.58 9.43 7.57
N ARG A 247 1.28 9.02 8.81
CA ARG A 247 1.42 7.59 9.14
C ARG A 247 0.50 6.90 8.13
N LEU A 248 0.92 5.83 7.45
CA LEU A 248 -0.10 4.97 6.87
C LEU A 248 -0.79 4.32 8.05
N VAL A 249 -1.87 4.93 8.52
CA VAL A 249 -2.75 4.35 9.51
C VAL A 249 -3.86 3.63 8.77
N TRP A 250 -3.75 2.32 8.75
CA TRP A 250 -4.75 1.44 8.18
C TRP A 250 -5.45 0.70 9.30
N HIS A 251 -6.75 0.94 9.44
CA HIS A 251 -7.61 0.16 10.31
C HIS A 251 -8.50 -0.77 9.48
N GLU A 252 -8.53 -2.04 9.84
CA GLU A 252 -9.45 -3.02 9.26
C GLU A 252 -10.23 -3.73 10.34
N TYR A 253 -11.53 -3.87 10.16
CA TYR A 253 -12.27 -4.93 10.82
C TYR A 253 -12.19 -6.18 9.97
N PHE A 254 -12.13 -7.34 10.62
CA PHE A 254 -12.14 -8.60 9.91
C PHE A 254 -13.06 -9.63 10.54
N LEU A 255 -13.55 -10.51 9.69
CA LEU A 255 -14.27 -11.74 10.03
C LEU A 255 -13.55 -12.89 9.33
N HIS A 256 -13.14 -13.90 10.08
CA HIS A 256 -12.64 -15.17 9.56
C HIS A 256 -13.65 -16.26 9.86
N TRP A 257 -13.93 -17.07 8.86
CA TRP A 257 -14.82 -18.21 8.95
C TRP A 257 -14.11 -19.44 8.41
N LYS A 258 -13.68 -20.32 9.32
CA LYS A 258 -13.12 -21.63 8.99
C LYS A 258 -14.27 -22.58 8.73
N LEU A 259 -14.35 -23.08 7.51
CA LEU A 259 -15.46 -23.91 7.06
C LEU A 259 -15.34 -25.32 7.67
N PRO A 260 -16.48 -25.96 8.02
CA PRO A 260 -16.48 -27.25 8.71
C PRO A 260 -16.20 -28.45 7.80
N PHE A 261 -16.17 -28.24 6.48
CA PHE A 261 -15.90 -29.24 5.46
C PHE A 261 -14.46 -29.15 4.94
N LEU A 262 -13.96 -30.23 4.32
CA LEU A 262 -12.58 -30.34 3.84
C LEU A 262 -11.55 -29.95 4.92
N LYS A 263 -11.76 -30.42 6.16
CA LYS A 263 -10.94 -30.10 7.35
C LYS A 263 -9.44 -30.31 7.13
N MET A 264 -9.06 -31.22 6.23
CA MET A 264 -7.69 -31.45 5.80
C MET A 264 -7.03 -30.16 5.28
N VAL A 265 -7.70 -29.39 4.41
CA VAL A 265 -7.13 -28.17 3.81
C VAL A 265 -7.51 -26.88 4.56
N LYS A 266 -8.21 -27.02 5.70
CA LYS A 266 -8.63 -25.93 6.61
C LYS A 266 -9.16 -24.68 5.85
N PRO A 267 -10.15 -24.84 4.96
CA PRO A 267 -10.61 -23.75 4.11
C PRO A 267 -11.20 -22.62 4.96
N THR A 268 -10.76 -21.39 4.69
CA THR A 268 -11.13 -20.20 5.46
C THR A 268 -11.61 -19.10 4.53
N ILE A 269 -12.82 -18.59 4.78
CA ILE A 269 -13.32 -17.37 4.18
C ILE A 269 -12.98 -16.21 5.11
N SER A 270 -12.28 -15.20 4.60
CA SER A 270 -11.90 -14.02 5.38
C SER A 270 -12.39 -12.76 4.69
N TYR A 271 -13.17 -11.96 5.41
CA TYR A 271 -13.62 -10.65 4.98
C TYR A 271 -12.91 -9.57 5.79
N TYR A 272 -12.39 -8.56 5.10
CA TYR A 272 -11.75 -7.40 5.67
C TYR A 272 -12.43 -6.15 5.14
N THR A 273 -12.71 -5.20 6.03
CA THR A 273 -13.23 -3.89 5.66
C THR A 273 -12.33 -2.81 6.24
N GLN A 274 -11.73 -2.03 5.35
CA GLN A 274 -10.88 -0.91 5.69
C GLN A 274 -11.69 0.35 5.93
N TYR A 275 -11.44 0.99 7.07
CA TYR A 275 -11.85 2.36 7.34
C TYR A 275 -10.58 3.18 7.62
N SER A 276 -10.09 3.92 6.62
CA SER A 276 -8.94 4.82 6.78
C SER A 276 -9.26 6.20 6.25
N THR A 277 -8.84 7.21 7.01
CA THR A 277 -9.06 8.63 6.72
C THR A 277 -7.87 9.30 6.02
N GLU A 278 -6.73 8.62 5.87
CA GLU A 278 -5.45 9.29 5.54
C GLU A 278 -4.96 9.10 4.09
N ASN A 279 -5.53 8.17 3.32
CA ASN A 279 -5.32 8.11 1.86
C ASN A 279 -6.29 9.03 1.09
N GLY A 280 -6.36 10.29 1.53
CA GLY A 280 -6.71 11.38 0.63
C GLY A 280 -8.10 11.38 -0.01
N GLY A 281 -9.15 11.23 0.79
CA GLY A 281 -10.50 11.54 0.32
C GLY A 281 -11.59 11.00 1.22
N LEU A 282 -12.69 11.76 1.29
CA LEU A 282 -14.00 11.33 1.76
C LEU A 282 -14.29 9.89 1.31
N PHE A 283 -14.52 8.98 2.26
CA PHE A 283 -14.92 7.60 2.00
C PHE A 283 -13.94 6.83 1.09
N ALA A 284 -12.66 6.69 1.45
CA ALA A 284 -11.78 5.70 0.82
C ALA A 284 -11.81 4.38 1.61
N GLY A 285 -12.88 3.60 1.44
CA GLY A 285 -12.97 2.25 1.98
C GLY A 285 -12.40 1.23 0.98
N LYS A 286 -11.75 0.19 1.45
CA LYS A 286 -11.42 -0.99 0.64
C LYS A 286 -11.89 -2.23 1.37
N ASN A 287 -12.67 -3.06 0.70
CA ASN A 287 -13.02 -4.37 1.23
C ASN A 287 -12.18 -5.42 0.52
N TYR A 288 -11.83 -6.46 1.24
CA TYR A 288 -11.11 -7.61 0.72
C TYR A 288 -11.79 -8.88 1.21
N LEU A 289 -12.32 -9.66 0.28
CA LEU A 289 -12.87 -10.98 0.52
C LEU A 289 -11.86 -12.00 0.04
N SER A 290 -11.57 -13.02 0.84
CA SER A 290 -10.63 -14.06 0.48
C SER A 290 -11.11 -15.44 0.82
N LEU A 291 -10.75 -16.40 -0.02
CA LEU A 291 -10.83 -17.83 0.23
C LEU A 291 -9.40 -18.37 0.28
N SER A 292 -9.02 -18.93 1.42
CA SER A 292 -7.69 -19.50 1.64
C SER A 292 -7.76 -20.92 2.17
N GLY A 293 -6.66 -21.65 2.05
CA GLY A 293 -6.52 -22.98 2.61
C GLY A 293 -5.07 -23.42 2.62
N SER A 294 -4.75 -24.34 3.53
CA SER A 294 -3.42 -24.93 3.65
C SER A 294 -3.51 -26.38 4.12
N TYR A 295 -2.52 -27.16 3.73
CA TYR A 295 -2.36 -28.53 4.20
C TYR A 295 -0.94 -28.75 4.67
N THR A 296 -0.76 -29.38 5.82
CA THR A 296 0.57 -29.69 6.36
C THR A 296 0.85 -31.17 6.14
N PHE A 297 1.77 -31.48 5.24
CA PHE A 297 2.33 -32.82 5.11
C PHE A 297 3.31 -33.07 6.25
N ARG A 298 3.24 -34.27 6.84
CA ARG A 298 4.12 -34.70 7.95
C ARG A 298 4.03 -33.75 9.14
N GLU A 299 2.79 -33.43 9.55
CA GLU A 299 2.52 -32.69 10.78
C GLU A 299 3.26 -33.35 11.97
N ASP A 300 3.78 -32.54 12.87
CA ASP A 300 4.59 -32.94 14.04
C ASP A 300 5.94 -33.65 13.75
N GLN A 301 6.38 -33.69 12.49
CA GLN A 301 7.72 -34.17 12.14
C GLN A 301 8.72 -33.03 12.00
N PHE A 302 10.02 -33.35 12.19
CA PHE A 302 11.10 -32.38 11.98
C PHE A 302 11.06 -31.76 10.57
N PHE A 303 10.83 -32.58 9.54
CA PHE A 303 10.65 -32.09 8.18
C PHE A 303 9.18 -32.13 7.79
N ARG A 304 8.59 -30.95 7.59
CA ARG A 304 7.19 -30.76 7.19
C ARG A 304 7.09 -29.81 5.99
N ILE A 305 6.08 -30.04 5.16
CA ILE A 305 5.81 -29.22 3.96
C ILE A 305 4.40 -28.67 4.06
N MET A 306 4.24 -27.37 3.86
CA MET A 306 2.95 -26.70 3.96
C MET A 306 2.67 -25.87 2.70
N PRO A 307 2.04 -26.45 1.66
CA PRO A 307 1.38 -25.67 0.64
C PRO A 307 0.22 -24.86 1.24
N HIS A 308 0.04 -23.67 0.69
CA HIS A 308 -1.02 -22.73 1.01
C HIS A 308 -1.47 -22.02 -0.27
N PHE A 309 -2.77 -21.75 -0.37
CA PHE A 309 -3.34 -20.92 -1.41
C PHE A 309 -4.26 -19.85 -0.82
N ASN A 310 -4.40 -18.74 -1.54
CA ASN A 310 -5.34 -17.68 -1.25
C ASN A 310 -5.87 -17.08 -2.56
N LEU A 311 -7.18 -16.94 -2.66
CA LEU A 311 -7.87 -16.21 -3.72
C LEU A 311 -8.50 -14.97 -3.09
N GLY A 312 -8.05 -13.79 -3.50
CA GLY A 312 -8.49 -12.50 -2.98
C GLY A 312 -9.29 -11.69 -3.99
N TYR A 313 -10.43 -11.17 -3.57
CA TYR A 313 -11.27 -10.24 -4.30
C TYR A 313 -11.31 -8.90 -3.58
N ALA A 314 -11.00 -7.82 -4.30
CA ALA A 314 -11.04 -6.47 -3.79
C ALA A 314 -12.31 -5.75 -4.21
N MET A 315 -12.82 -4.91 -3.32
CA MET A 315 -13.87 -3.94 -3.61
C MET A 315 -13.43 -2.59 -3.11
N GLY A 316 -12.92 -1.76 -4.02
CA GLY A 316 -12.68 -0.35 -3.75
C GLY A 316 -14.03 0.36 -3.56
N ASN A 317 -14.17 1.04 -2.44
CA ASN A 317 -15.26 1.97 -2.15
C ASN A 317 -14.61 3.34 -1.94
N ASN A 318 -13.86 3.82 -2.94
CA ASN A 318 -13.36 5.20 -2.99
C ASN A 318 -14.02 5.91 -4.17
N ALA A 319 -14.36 7.19 -4.02
CA ALA A 319 -15.06 7.95 -5.05
C ALA A 319 -14.21 8.24 -6.31
N VAL A 320 -12.90 7.93 -6.27
CA VAL A 320 -11.93 8.27 -7.33
C VAL A 320 -11.59 7.07 -8.21
N ASP A 321 -11.23 5.92 -7.64
CA ASP A 321 -10.84 4.75 -8.44
C ASP A 321 -11.99 3.73 -8.59
N ASN A 322 -12.82 3.53 -7.55
CA ASN A 322 -13.98 2.60 -7.50
C ASN A 322 -13.76 1.25 -8.24
N ARG A 323 -12.61 0.60 -8.01
CA ARG A 323 -12.19 -0.62 -8.73
C ARG A 323 -12.49 -1.88 -7.93
N ASN A 324 -12.93 -2.94 -8.60
CA ASN A 324 -13.29 -4.22 -7.98
C ASN A 324 -12.93 -5.44 -8.85
N GLY A 325 -12.32 -6.46 -8.25
CA GLY A 325 -11.85 -7.59 -9.05
C GLY A 325 -11.04 -8.57 -8.22
N ILE A 326 -10.56 -9.61 -8.89
CA ILE A 326 -9.62 -10.55 -8.30
C ILE A 326 -8.28 -9.82 -8.13
N GLN A 327 -7.99 -9.44 -6.89
CA GLN A 327 -6.76 -8.76 -6.52
C GLN A 327 -5.58 -9.73 -6.49
N ASP A 328 -5.75 -10.94 -6.00
CA ASP A 328 -4.62 -11.86 -5.98
C ASP A 328 -5.01 -13.33 -5.98
N ILE A 329 -4.20 -14.12 -6.65
CA ILE A 329 -4.13 -15.56 -6.47
C ILE A 329 -2.73 -15.84 -5.93
N THR A 330 -2.65 -16.07 -4.63
CA THR A 330 -1.39 -16.35 -3.94
C THR A 330 -1.26 -17.85 -3.73
N THR A 331 -0.14 -18.42 -4.14
CA THR A 331 0.26 -19.78 -3.79
C THR A 331 1.62 -19.72 -3.08
N SER A 332 1.78 -20.52 -2.02
CA SER A 332 3.06 -20.58 -1.32
C SER A 332 3.31 -21.97 -0.79
N THR A 333 4.58 -22.37 -0.75
CA THR A 333 5.02 -23.61 -0.12
C THR A 333 6.09 -23.30 0.90
N SER A 334 5.84 -23.67 2.14
CA SER A 334 6.81 -23.58 3.23
C SER A 334 7.41 -24.97 3.49
N PHE A 335 8.74 -25.04 3.56
CA PHE A 335 9.51 -26.20 3.98
C PHE A 335 10.09 -25.91 5.36
N PHE A 336 9.79 -26.75 6.34
CA PHE A 336 10.27 -26.57 7.70
C PHE A 336 11.28 -27.64 8.09
N PHE A 337 12.21 -27.25 8.97
CA PHE A 337 13.24 -28.08 9.57
C PHE A 337 13.24 -27.78 11.08
N GLY A 338 12.36 -28.45 11.81
CA GLY A 338 11.96 -28.10 13.16
C GLY A 338 11.27 -26.73 13.18
N ASP A 339 11.86 -25.81 13.92
CA ASP A 339 11.37 -24.43 14.07
C ASP A 339 11.80 -23.52 12.91
N PHE A 340 12.83 -23.89 12.13
CA PHE A 340 13.28 -23.12 10.98
C PHE A 340 12.42 -23.42 9.76
N PHE A 341 12.28 -22.44 8.85
CA PHE A 341 11.60 -22.65 7.59
C PHE A 341 12.15 -21.80 6.44
N ILE A 342 11.91 -22.30 5.23
CA ILE A 342 12.08 -21.58 3.96
C ILE A 342 10.72 -21.59 3.27
N LYS A 343 10.26 -20.42 2.81
CA LYS A 343 8.99 -20.27 2.09
C LYS A 343 9.25 -19.69 0.71
N PHE A 344 8.62 -20.30 -0.28
CA PHE A 344 8.53 -19.77 -1.64
C PHE A 344 7.08 -19.40 -1.89
N ALA A 345 6.86 -18.21 -2.43
CA ALA A 345 5.53 -17.73 -2.71
C ALA A 345 5.47 -17.05 -4.08
N HIS A 346 4.34 -17.28 -4.73
CA HIS A 346 3.96 -16.75 -6.02
C HIS A 346 2.62 -16.04 -5.86
N ILE A 347 2.56 -14.80 -6.31
CA ILE A 347 1.34 -14.01 -6.33
C ILE A 347 1.02 -13.67 -7.78
N PHE A 348 -0.16 -14.05 -8.23
CA PHE A 348 -0.69 -13.68 -9.53
C PHE A 348 -1.74 -12.59 -9.36
N ARG A 349 -1.58 -11.51 -10.13
CA ARG A 349 -2.46 -10.35 -10.24
C ARG A 349 -3.26 -10.47 -11.56
N PRO A 350 -4.45 -11.09 -11.57
CA PRO A 350 -5.20 -11.29 -12.80
C PRO A 350 -5.79 -9.99 -13.33
N ASP A 351 -6.42 -9.18 -12.48
CA ASP A 351 -7.12 -7.97 -12.89
C ASP A 351 -6.23 -6.74 -12.82
N LEU A 352 -5.25 -6.63 -13.74
CA LEU A 352 -4.18 -5.63 -13.69
C LEU A 352 -4.67 -4.17 -13.55
N TYR A 353 -5.89 -3.91 -14.00
CA TYR A 353 -6.52 -2.61 -13.84
C TYR A 353 -6.66 -2.19 -12.36
N LEU A 354 -6.69 -3.12 -11.39
CA LEU A 354 -6.70 -2.76 -9.96
C LEU A 354 -5.42 -2.03 -9.50
N TRP A 355 -4.30 -2.20 -10.21
CA TRP A 355 -3.01 -1.53 -9.91
C TRP A 355 -2.64 -0.45 -10.93
N ASP A 356 -3.36 -0.37 -12.05
CA ASP A 356 -3.15 0.61 -13.11
C ASP A 356 -3.68 2.00 -12.71
N THR A 357 -3.10 2.53 -11.65
CA THR A 357 -3.44 3.83 -11.11
C THR A 357 -2.18 4.52 -10.62
N ASN A 358 -2.12 5.83 -10.88
CA ASN A 358 -1.07 6.69 -10.37
C ASN A 358 -1.08 6.76 -8.84
N HIS A 359 -2.16 6.36 -8.17
CA HIS A 359 -2.19 6.21 -6.71
C HIS A 359 -1.28 5.08 -6.21
N TYR A 360 -1.14 4.00 -6.99
CA TYR A 360 -0.33 2.83 -6.60
C TYR A 360 1.12 2.99 -7.03
N TYR A 361 1.37 3.16 -8.34
CA TYR A 361 2.73 3.31 -8.86
C TYR A 361 3.31 4.72 -8.72
N GLY A 362 2.52 5.66 -8.22
CA GLY A 362 2.88 7.07 -8.06
C GLY A 362 3.00 7.79 -9.40
N TYR A 363 2.98 9.12 -9.32
CA TYR A 363 3.34 9.95 -10.45
C TYR A 363 4.83 9.81 -10.73
N ALA A 364 5.15 9.61 -12.00
CA ALA A 364 6.52 9.42 -12.39
C ALA A 364 7.29 10.74 -12.26
N GLY A 365 8.33 10.73 -11.41
CA GLY A 365 9.07 11.93 -11.00
C GLY A 365 8.55 12.68 -9.81
N GLY A 366 7.53 12.16 -9.13
CA GLY A 366 6.86 12.92 -8.07
C GLY A 366 6.13 14.16 -8.56
N ASP A 367 6.05 14.37 -9.88
CA ASP A 367 5.34 15.48 -10.51
C ASP A 367 3.94 15.02 -10.95
N PRO A 368 2.88 15.35 -10.20
CA PRO A 368 1.51 14.97 -10.51
C PRO A 368 0.98 15.55 -11.83
N ASN A 369 1.70 16.45 -12.47
CA ASN A 369 1.31 17.01 -13.76
C ASN A 369 2.10 16.43 -14.95
N LYS A 370 3.15 15.64 -14.70
CA LYS A 370 3.67 14.66 -15.66
C LYS A 370 2.80 13.40 -15.73
N ALA A 371 1.64 13.41 -15.07
CA ALA A 371 0.61 12.36 -15.03
C ALA A 371 0.04 11.93 -16.40
N HIS A 372 0.41 12.60 -17.49
CA HIS A 372 -0.09 12.30 -18.84
C HIS A 372 0.77 11.29 -19.62
N TRP A 373 1.71 10.59 -18.97
CA TRP A 373 2.49 9.54 -19.66
C TRP A 373 1.71 8.26 -19.91
N ASN A 374 0.70 7.96 -19.09
CA ASN A 374 -0.31 6.97 -19.44
C ASN A 374 -1.66 7.69 -19.55
N ARG A 375 -2.23 7.73 -20.76
CA ARG A 375 -3.59 8.26 -20.97
C ARG A 375 -4.69 7.28 -20.61
N SER A 376 -4.36 5.99 -20.55
CA SER A 376 -5.25 4.95 -20.05
C SER A 376 -5.00 4.74 -18.56
N SER A 377 -6.02 4.33 -17.83
CA SER A 377 -5.85 3.80 -16.47
C SER A 377 -6.38 2.37 -16.37
N GLU A 378 -6.55 1.71 -17.51
CA GLU A 378 -7.18 0.39 -17.65
C GLU A 378 -6.45 -0.51 -18.67
N ASP A 379 -5.27 -0.13 -19.15
CA ASP A 379 -4.52 -0.92 -20.14
C ASP A 379 -3.46 -1.86 -19.51
N GLY A 380 -3.38 -1.87 -18.18
CA GLY A 380 -2.44 -2.67 -17.41
C GLY A 380 -0.99 -2.21 -17.62
N LYS A 381 -0.79 -0.95 -18.02
CA LYS A 381 0.53 -0.36 -18.21
C LYS A 381 0.76 0.76 -17.24
N VAL A 382 2.01 0.94 -16.89
CA VAL A 382 2.45 1.99 -15.99
C VAL A 382 3.74 2.58 -16.51
N THR A 383 4.07 3.77 -16.03
CA THR A 383 5.34 4.37 -16.38
C THR A 383 6.49 3.45 -16.01
N ASN A 384 7.42 3.23 -16.94
CA ASN A 384 8.68 2.54 -16.70
C ASN A 384 9.72 3.54 -16.14
N PRO A 385 10.10 3.45 -14.85
CA PRO A 385 11.02 4.42 -14.25
C PRO A 385 12.39 4.48 -14.92
N SER A 386 12.81 3.42 -15.61
CA SER A 386 14.10 3.37 -16.33
C SER A 386 14.12 4.17 -17.64
N ARG A 387 12.97 4.58 -18.14
CA ARG A 387 12.83 5.23 -19.46
C ARG A 387 12.40 6.69 -19.38
N ILE A 388 12.51 7.28 -18.20
CA ILE A 388 12.03 8.63 -17.95
C ILE A 388 13.15 9.65 -17.90
N TYR A 389 14.18 9.37 -17.10
CA TYR A 389 15.22 10.35 -16.77
C TYR A 389 16.56 10.00 -17.41
N GLY A 390 17.37 11.04 -17.65
CA GLY A 390 18.75 10.92 -18.13
C GLY A 390 18.90 11.10 -19.64
N ALA A 391 20.10 11.52 -20.05
CA ALA A 391 20.41 12.02 -21.39
C ALA A 391 20.01 11.10 -22.56
N TYR A 392 20.01 9.78 -22.35
CA TYR A 392 19.55 8.83 -23.37
C TYR A 392 18.03 8.90 -23.59
N ASN A 393 17.25 8.88 -22.51
CA ASN A 393 15.78 8.87 -22.55
C ASN A 393 15.25 10.18 -23.14
N THR A 394 15.70 11.27 -22.56
CA THR A 394 15.77 12.61 -23.13
C THR A 394 15.94 12.70 -24.65
N SER A 395 17.01 12.10 -25.20
CA SER A 395 17.37 12.27 -26.60
C SER A 395 16.31 11.62 -27.48
N ILE A 396 15.80 10.47 -27.04
CA ILE A 396 14.68 9.77 -27.67
C ILE A 396 13.40 10.59 -27.59
N LEU A 397 13.07 11.12 -26.41
CA LEU A 397 11.86 11.95 -26.21
C LEU A 397 11.89 13.21 -27.08
N ASN A 398 13.04 13.89 -27.17
CA ASN A 398 13.22 15.05 -28.06
C ASN A 398 13.11 14.64 -29.53
N SER A 399 13.64 13.48 -29.92
CA SER A 399 13.53 12.98 -31.30
C SER A 399 12.08 12.67 -31.68
N ILE A 400 11.29 12.11 -30.76
CA ILE A 400 9.85 11.91 -30.94
C ILE A 400 9.16 13.27 -31.17
N GLU A 401 9.54 14.29 -30.40
CA GLU A 401 8.93 15.61 -30.47
C GLU A 401 9.23 16.37 -31.77
N GLN A 402 10.33 16.01 -32.44
CA GLN A 402 10.71 16.54 -33.75
C GLN A 402 9.92 15.94 -34.92
N VAL A 403 9.07 14.92 -34.71
CA VAL A 403 8.18 14.39 -35.76
C VAL A 403 7.31 15.53 -36.32
N ASN A 404 7.43 15.78 -37.62
CA ASN A 404 6.67 16.81 -38.32
C ASN A 404 6.35 16.32 -39.73
N THR A 405 5.11 15.89 -39.94
CA THR A 405 4.60 15.43 -41.24
C THR A 405 3.86 16.53 -41.99
N GLY A 406 3.78 17.74 -41.43
CA GLY A 406 2.97 18.84 -41.95
C GLY A 406 1.49 18.76 -41.55
N ASN A 407 1.06 17.71 -40.83
CA ASN A 407 -0.27 17.56 -40.27
C ASN A 407 -0.19 17.57 -38.74
N SER A 408 -0.49 18.71 -38.13
CA SER A 408 -0.35 18.91 -36.68
C SER A 408 -1.19 17.94 -35.83
N LEU A 409 -2.37 17.55 -36.31
CA LEU A 409 -3.23 16.58 -35.61
C LEU A 409 -2.64 15.17 -35.69
N GLY A 410 -2.20 14.75 -36.88
CA GLY A 410 -1.52 13.47 -37.09
C GLY A 410 -0.22 13.37 -36.28
N ASP A 411 0.58 14.43 -36.30
CA ASP A 411 1.83 14.52 -35.55
C ASP A 411 1.61 14.40 -34.05
N SER A 412 0.57 15.06 -33.51
CA SER A 412 0.23 14.95 -32.08
C SER A 412 -0.12 13.52 -31.66
N ILE A 413 -0.91 12.81 -32.47
CA ILE A 413 -1.28 11.41 -32.22
C ILE A 413 -0.04 10.50 -32.27
N VAL A 414 0.79 10.64 -33.32
CA VAL A 414 2.00 9.83 -33.50
C VAL A 414 3.00 10.08 -32.38
N LYS A 415 3.25 11.34 -32.02
CA LYS A 415 4.11 11.72 -30.90
C LYS A 415 3.67 11.07 -29.60
N THR A 416 2.36 11.12 -29.33
CA THR A 416 1.79 10.56 -28.11
C THR A 416 1.94 9.03 -28.10
N TRP A 417 1.62 8.36 -29.19
CA TRP A 417 1.76 6.91 -29.32
C TRP A 417 3.22 6.44 -29.20
N LEU A 418 4.16 7.11 -29.86
CA LEU A 418 5.59 6.81 -29.75
C LEU A 418 6.10 7.01 -28.32
N ARG A 419 5.68 8.11 -27.67
CA ARG A 419 6.04 8.39 -26.28
C ARG A 419 5.53 7.30 -25.36
N GLU A 420 4.24 6.96 -25.42
CA GLU A 420 3.64 5.90 -24.58
C GLU A 420 4.30 4.54 -24.81
N THR A 421 4.57 4.19 -26.08
CA THR A 421 5.26 2.94 -26.43
C THR A 421 6.68 2.88 -25.85
N TYR A 422 7.35 4.03 -25.78
CA TYR A 422 8.66 4.13 -25.18
C TYR A 422 8.62 4.11 -23.65
N THR A 423 7.83 4.99 -23.03
CA THR A 423 7.88 5.28 -21.60
C THR A 423 7.06 4.32 -20.74
N LEU A 424 6.09 3.60 -21.30
CA LEU A 424 5.26 2.67 -20.54
C LEU A 424 5.83 1.25 -20.56
N GLN A 425 5.47 0.50 -19.53
CA GLN A 425 5.69 -0.94 -19.44
C GLN A 425 4.46 -1.63 -18.87
N LYS A 426 4.31 -2.92 -19.17
CA LYS A 426 3.26 -3.74 -18.57
C LYS A 426 3.52 -3.91 -17.08
N ILE A 427 2.47 -3.82 -16.26
CA ILE A 427 2.52 -4.15 -14.85
C ILE A 427 2.93 -5.63 -14.70
N PRO A 428 3.93 -5.97 -13.85
CA PRO A 428 4.23 -7.36 -13.54
C PRO A 428 3.01 -8.05 -12.92
N SER A 429 2.42 -8.99 -13.64
CA SER A 429 1.25 -9.77 -13.19
C SER A 429 1.64 -10.90 -12.26
N HIS A 430 2.89 -11.36 -12.29
CA HIS A 430 3.41 -12.38 -11.39
C HIS A 430 4.44 -11.73 -10.48
N LEU A 431 4.30 -11.95 -9.18
CA LEU A 431 5.28 -11.59 -8.18
C LEU A 431 5.80 -12.85 -7.51
N PHE A 432 7.08 -12.88 -7.21
CA PHE A 432 7.74 -13.96 -6.48
C PHE A 432 8.41 -13.38 -5.26
N TYR A 433 8.27 -14.04 -4.12
CA TYR A 433 9.06 -13.71 -2.94
C TYR A 433 9.51 -14.98 -2.23
N VAL A 434 10.66 -14.86 -1.57
CA VAL A 434 11.28 -15.91 -0.77
C VAL A 434 11.39 -15.41 0.66
N SER A 435 11.14 -16.27 1.62
CA SER A 435 11.44 -15.99 3.02
C SER A 435 12.18 -17.11 3.71
N LEU A 436 13.00 -16.72 4.67
CA LEU A 436 13.66 -17.62 5.61
C LEU A 436 13.30 -17.16 7.02
N GLY A 437 12.88 -18.09 7.87
CA GLY A 437 12.43 -17.72 9.20
C GLY A 437 12.54 -18.81 10.25
N TYR A 438 12.13 -18.44 11.45
CA TYR A 438 12.11 -19.26 12.64
C TYR A 438 10.77 -19.05 13.35
N SER A 439 10.09 -20.13 13.72
CA SER A 439 8.83 -20.07 14.45
C SER A 439 8.83 -21.02 15.64
N LYS A 440 8.36 -20.54 16.79
CA LYS A 440 8.30 -21.30 18.03
C LYS A 440 7.05 -20.97 18.83
N VAL A 441 6.57 -21.96 19.56
CA VAL A 441 5.46 -21.82 20.52
C VAL A 441 6.04 -22.03 21.93
N PHE A 442 5.67 -21.15 22.86
CA PHE A 442 6.06 -21.17 24.27
C PHE A 442 4.84 -21.38 25.17
#